data_AF-A0A835WQZ8-F1
#
_entry.id   AF-A0A835WQZ8-F1
#
_cell.length_a   1.000
_cell.length_b   1.000
_cell.length_c   1.000
_cell.angle_alpha   90.00
_cell.angle_beta   90.00
_cell.angle_gamma   90.00
#
_symmetry.space_group_name_H-M   'P 1'
#
loop_
_entity.id
_entity.type
_entity.pdbx_description
1 polymer ?
#
loop_
_entity_poly.entity_id
_entity_poly.type
_entity_poly.pdbx_seq_one_letter_code
_entity_poly.pdbx_strand_id
1 'polypeptide(L)'
;MAESLWTIHVKHGPQNLELQLDAASKVSDLHERLQTLTGAFVRKQKLIHKGKVLAPNLDLAKAGLGNGAKLMLLLSDAGAVPTQGQAALQQAKKAKQEEAAARVKELYAQAKGMGGAASAAIAAAAAADAARAAAAAVGPAIDWSERKRNWEKTGIISLRDLGLTSAPDDLFEPTPASTSGGTGAANSSASGGGPGPGLAGARVADLSHNRLQRLPASLARLTCLHTLRLDRNGLTSGAMPWEALGSLTGLTVLTLSGNQLDSVPGAAVSGLKALQVLSLNDNQLPALPEALGALTVLEVLTADDNKLEFLPASLGGCAALSELSAERNLIRELPEQLGQLQKLRSLRLDSNRIAAVPPHLLQDCASLAVLSLQDNPITADQLRSTPGFKDYDARRVALCNKQLGAKVSAHATRTFTEGAEDRQWQRYATGQGGGSGGPSGGGR
;
A
#
# COMPACT_ATOMS: atom_id res chain seq x y z
N MET A 1 41.70 50.24 3.75
CA MET A 1 41.19 49.49 4.92
C MET A 1 40.92 48.08 4.45
N ALA A 2 41.47 47.06 5.10
CA ALA A 2 41.48 45.68 4.60
C ALA A 2 40.06 45.15 4.39
N GLU A 3 39.71 44.83 3.14
CA GLU A 3 38.46 44.18 2.76
C GLU A 3 38.44 42.76 3.35
N SER A 4 37.56 42.53 4.31
CA SER A 4 37.44 41.25 5.00
C SER A 4 36.58 40.28 4.19
N LEU A 5 37.18 39.66 3.17
CA LEU A 5 36.55 38.55 2.44
C LEU A 5 36.20 37.40 3.39
N TRP A 6 34.95 36.97 3.35
CA TRP A 6 34.42 35.85 4.11
C TRP A 6 34.32 34.60 3.23
N THR A 7 34.86 33.49 3.73
CA THR A 7 34.71 32.17 3.11
C THR A 7 33.42 31.51 3.61
N ILE A 8 32.52 31.15 2.71
CA ILE A 8 31.24 30.51 2.98
C ILE A 8 31.26 29.12 2.33
N HIS A 9 30.95 28.09 3.11
CA HIS A 9 30.89 26.71 2.62
C HIS A 9 29.43 26.32 2.34
N VAL A 10 29.12 25.97 1.10
CA VAL A 10 27.77 25.61 0.65
C VAL A 10 27.72 24.12 0.34
N LYS A 11 26.87 23.38 1.06
CA LYS A 11 26.61 21.97 0.79
C LYS A 11 25.53 21.84 -0.28
N HIS A 12 25.91 21.28 -1.43
CA HIS A 12 25.03 21.02 -2.58
C HIS A 12 25.07 19.53 -2.90
N GLY A 13 24.07 18.78 -2.43
CA GLY A 13 24.05 17.32 -2.55
C GLY A 13 25.32 16.68 -1.90
N PRO A 14 26.11 15.88 -2.65
CA PRO A 14 27.36 15.31 -2.15
C PRO A 14 28.57 16.26 -2.23
N GLN A 15 28.45 17.45 -2.83
CA GLN A 15 29.56 18.39 -3.04
C GLN A 15 29.53 19.53 -2.01
N ASN A 16 30.72 19.97 -1.58
CA ASN A 16 30.90 21.18 -0.78
C ASN A 16 31.60 22.23 -1.63
N LEU A 17 30.96 23.38 -1.81
CA LEU A 17 31.47 24.51 -2.58
C LEU A 17 31.96 25.59 -1.63
N GLU A 18 33.09 26.21 -1.93
CA GLU A 18 33.64 27.32 -1.14
C GLU A 18 33.52 28.62 -1.92
N LEU A 19 32.94 29.65 -1.29
CA LEU A 19 32.71 30.96 -1.90
C LEU A 19 33.32 32.05 -1.04
N GLN A 20 34.03 32.99 -1.66
CA GLN A 20 34.63 34.13 -0.96
C GLN A 20 33.87 35.41 -1.29
N LEU A 21 33.08 35.95 -0.36
CA LEU A 21 32.27 37.16 -0.58
C LEU A 21 32.64 38.25 0.43
N ASP A 22 32.46 39.50 0.05
CA ASP A 22 32.67 40.64 0.96
C ASP A 22 31.59 40.66 2.05
N ALA A 23 31.97 41.06 3.25
CA ALA A 23 31.11 41.24 4.42
C ALA A 23 29.92 42.18 4.18
N ALA A 24 30.06 43.13 3.25
CA ALA A 24 29.01 44.07 2.85
C ALA A 24 28.02 43.52 1.80
N SER A 25 28.26 42.33 1.26
CA SER A 25 27.42 41.75 0.19
C SER A 25 26.05 41.32 0.73
N LYS A 26 25.06 41.26 -0.16
CA LYS A 26 23.71 40.78 0.14
C LYS A 26 23.56 39.30 -0.15
N VAL A 27 22.51 38.69 0.41
CA VAL A 27 22.13 37.30 0.11
C VAL A 27 21.79 37.11 -1.38
N SER A 28 21.38 38.18 -2.10
CA SER A 28 21.21 38.18 -3.56
C SER A 28 22.52 37.92 -4.33
N ASP A 29 23.62 38.49 -3.88
CA ASP A 29 24.91 38.42 -4.57
C ASP A 29 25.54 37.03 -4.38
N LEU A 30 25.28 36.44 -3.20
CA LEU A 30 25.55 35.03 -2.93
C LEU A 30 24.73 34.10 -3.85
N HIS A 31 23.46 34.41 -4.12
CA HIS A 31 22.62 33.65 -5.05
C HIS A 31 23.16 33.71 -6.48
N GLU A 32 23.52 34.89 -6.97
CA GLU A 32 24.03 35.09 -8.34
C GLU A 32 25.36 34.34 -8.56
N ARG A 33 26.24 34.36 -7.55
CA ARG A 33 27.52 33.64 -7.62
C ARG A 33 27.35 32.12 -7.55
N LEU A 34 26.43 31.63 -6.72
CA LEU A 34 26.05 30.21 -6.70
C LEU A 34 25.41 29.79 -8.02
N GLN A 35 24.57 30.63 -8.61
CA GLN A 35 23.95 30.37 -9.91
C GLN A 35 24.99 30.26 -11.02
N THR A 36 25.99 31.15 -11.03
CA THR A 36 27.10 31.13 -12.00
C THR A 36 27.93 29.85 -11.88
N LEU A 37 28.20 29.37 -10.66
CA LEU A 37 29.06 28.21 -10.42
C LEU A 37 28.36 26.86 -10.56
N THR A 38 27.08 26.78 -10.22
CA THR A 38 26.34 25.51 -10.22
C THR A 38 25.46 25.33 -11.46
N GLY A 39 25.13 26.41 -12.18
CA GLY A 39 24.20 26.40 -13.31
C GLY A 39 22.78 25.92 -12.96
N ALA A 40 22.49 25.66 -11.67
CA ALA A 40 21.36 24.86 -11.21
C ALA A 40 20.30 25.66 -10.42
N PHE A 41 20.48 26.97 -10.27
CA PHE A 41 19.51 27.84 -9.62
C PHE A 41 18.32 28.13 -10.56
N VAL A 42 17.51 27.10 -10.79
CA VAL A 42 16.18 27.26 -11.40
C VAL A 42 15.24 27.79 -10.32
N ARG A 43 14.47 28.82 -10.68
CA ARG A 43 13.60 29.62 -9.80
C ARG A 43 12.96 28.81 -8.66
N LYS A 44 13.04 29.38 -7.43
CA LYS A 44 12.39 28.99 -6.15
C LYS A 44 13.22 28.16 -5.14
N GLN A 45 14.51 27.87 -5.38
CA GLN A 45 15.38 27.30 -4.34
C GLN A 45 15.62 28.29 -3.19
N LYS A 46 15.64 27.78 -1.95
CA LYS A 46 15.78 28.57 -0.71
C LYS A 46 17.10 28.26 -0.02
N LEU A 47 17.86 29.28 0.37
CA LEU A 47 19.08 29.14 1.17
C LEU A 47 18.72 29.00 2.65
N ILE A 48 19.28 28.01 3.34
CA ILE A 48 19.08 27.79 4.77
C ILE A 48 20.41 27.91 5.52
N HIS A 49 20.43 28.73 6.57
CA HIS A 49 21.51 28.82 7.54
C HIS A 49 20.97 28.55 8.95
N LYS A 50 21.56 27.60 9.69
CA LYS A 50 21.14 27.23 11.06
C LYS A 50 19.63 26.99 11.20
N GLY A 51 19.01 26.32 10.22
CA GLY A 51 17.58 26.01 10.24
C GLY A 51 16.63 27.15 9.85
N LYS A 52 17.15 28.34 9.49
CA LYS A 52 16.34 29.47 9.01
C LYS A 52 16.53 29.72 7.53
N VAL A 53 15.42 29.90 6.80
CA VAL A 53 15.41 30.32 5.40
C VAL A 53 15.84 31.78 5.32
N LEU A 54 16.86 32.06 4.52
CA LEU A 54 17.39 33.41 4.32
C LEU A 54 16.55 34.17 3.30
N ALA A 55 16.14 35.39 3.64
CA ALA A 55 15.48 36.29 2.71
C ALA A 55 16.51 36.91 1.74
N PRO A 56 16.16 37.10 0.45
CA PRO A 56 17.11 37.52 -0.58
C PRO A 56 17.67 38.93 -0.38
N ASN A 57 16.94 39.82 0.30
CA ASN A 57 17.32 41.23 0.47
C ASN A 57 18.09 41.51 1.78
N LEU A 58 18.47 40.46 2.52
CA LEU A 58 19.16 40.61 3.80
C LEU A 58 20.67 40.71 3.61
N ASP A 59 21.32 41.59 4.38
CA ASP A 59 22.79 41.68 4.43
C ASP A 59 23.38 40.39 5.03
N LEU A 60 24.49 39.88 4.50
CA LEU A 60 25.10 38.62 4.97
C LEU A 60 25.43 38.67 6.49
N ALA A 61 25.91 39.83 6.97
CA ALA A 61 26.19 40.07 8.39
C ALA A 61 24.93 39.96 9.27
N LYS A 62 23.79 40.50 8.81
CA LYS A 62 22.50 40.45 9.51
C LYS A 62 21.80 39.09 9.38
N ALA A 63 22.16 38.31 8.35
CA ALA A 63 21.73 36.93 8.16
C ALA A 63 22.44 35.94 9.10
N GLY A 64 23.40 36.41 9.91
CA GLY A 64 24.22 35.57 10.78
C GLY A 64 25.24 34.70 10.04
N LEU A 65 25.51 35.03 8.77
CA LEU A 65 26.57 34.44 7.97
C LEU A 65 27.86 35.21 8.25
N GLY A 66 28.90 34.51 8.69
CA GLY A 66 30.24 35.05 8.87
C GLY A 66 31.29 34.16 8.23
N ASN A 67 32.56 34.47 8.43
CA ASN A 67 33.66 33.67 7.90
C ASN A 67 33.60 32.23 8.44
N GLY A 68 33.55 31.23 7.54
CA GLY A 68 33.38 29.81 7.83
C GLY A 68 31.92 29.32 7.94
N ALA A 69 30.92 30.14 7.58
CA ALA A 69 29.52 29.74 7.68
C ALA A 69 29.15 28.60 6.72
N LYS A 70 28.34 27.65 7.22
CA LYS A 70 27.82 26.50 6.45
C LYS A 70 26.38 26.75 6.01
N LEU A 71 26.12 26.55 4.72
CA LEU A 71 24.81 26.72 4.08
C LEU A 71 24.33 25.41 3.45
N MET A 72 23.01 25.21 3.43
CA MET A 72 22.37 24.07 2.76
C MET A 72 21.40 24.58 1.70
N LEU A 73 21.50 24.01 0.48
CA LEU A 73 20.58 24.27 -0.63
C LEU A 73 19.45 23.23 -0.64
N LEU A 74 18.19 23.67 -0.75
CA LEU A 74 17.02 22.78 -0.87
C LEU A 74 16.28 23.03 -2.18
N LEU A 75 16.00 21.94 -2.90
CA LEU A 75 15.08 21.89 -4.05
C LEU A 75 13.65 21.96 -3.50
N SER A 76 12.92 23.02 -3.82
CA SER A 76 11.50 23.11 -3.46
C SER A 76 10.65 22.45 -4.54
N ASP A 77 10.08 21.28 -4.24
CA ASP A 77 8.99 20.68 -4.99
C ASP A 77 7.71 21.50 -4.81
N ALA A 78 7.49 22.51 -5.66
CA ALA A 78 6.19 23.15 -5.81
C ALA A 78 6.08 23.93 -7.14
N GLY A 79 5.59 23.23 -8.16
CA GLY A 79 4.87 23.81 -9.29
C GLY A 79 5.70 24.66 -10.27
N ALA A 80 6.39 23.99 -11.20
CA ALA A 80 6.91 24.62 -12.41
C ALA A 80 6.82 23.67 -13.61
N VAL A 81 6.64 24.29 -14.79
CA VAL A 81 6.45 23.68 -16.11
C VAL A 81 7.59 22.70 -16.43
N PRO A 82 7.28 21.48 -16.89
CA PRO A 82 8.28 20.44 -17.13
C PRO A 82 9.32 20.88 -18.18
N THR A 83 10.59 20.58 -17.92
CA THR A 83 11.69 20.75 -18.90
C THR A 83 11.39 20.01 -20.20
N GLN A 84 12.00 20.37 -21.35
CA GLN A 84 11.71 19.70 -22.63
C GLN A 84 11.79 18.17 -22.57
N GLY A 85 12.69 17.59 -21.78
CA GLY A 85 12.75 16.14 -21.53
C GLY A 85 11.62 15.59 -20.65
N GLN A 86 11.19 16.33 -19.62
CA GLN A 86 10.02 15.97 -18.80
C GLN A 86 8.70 16.20 -19.54
N ALA A 87 8.63 17.22 -20.40
CA ALA A 87 7.51 17.50 -21.28
C ALA A 87 7.41 16.42 -22.36
N ALA A 88 8.53 16.00 -22.95
CA ALA A 88 8.58 14.86 -23.86
C ALA A 88 8.20 13.55 -23.16
N LEU A 89 8.64 13.33 -21.91
CA LEU A 89 8.24 12.15 -21.13
C LEU A 89 6.75 12.18 -20.73
N GLN A 90 6.21 13.36 -20.40
CA GLN A 90 4.78 13.52 -20.11
C GLN A 90 3.93 13.42 -21.38
N GLN A 91 4.37 13.99 -22.50
CA GLN A 91 3.74 13.82 -23.81
C GLN A 91 3.81 12.36 -24.25
N ALA A 92 4.92 11.66 -24.05
CA ALA A 92 5.04 10.24 -24.31
C ALA A 92 4.12 9.41 -23.40
N LYS A 93 4.05 9.73 -22.10
CA LYS A 93 3.11 9.07 -21.17
C LYS A 93 1.65 9.34 -21.54
N LYS A 94 1.32 10.57 -21.92
CA LYS A 94 -0.02 10.98 -22.33
C LYS A 94 -0.40 10.36 -23.67
N ALA A 95 0.49 10.34 -24.65
CA ALA A 95 0.31 9.65 -25.91
C ALA A 95 0.12 8.14 -25.71
N LYS A 96 0.90 7.50 -24.82
CA LYS A 96 0.72 6.09 -24.47
C LYS A 96 -0.62 5.82 -23.76
N GLN A 97 -1.08 6.75 -22.93
CA GLN A 97 -2.40 6.67 -22.28
C GLN A 97 -3.54 6.92 -23.26
N GLU A 98 -3.40 7.85 -24.19
CA GLU A 98 -4.38 8.14 -25.24
C GLU A 98 -4.46 7.00 -26.26
N GLU A 99 -3.31 6.39 -26.63
CA GLU A 99 -3.25 5.17 -27.45
C GLU A 99 -3.87 3.98 -26.72
N ALA A 100 -3.59 3.80 -25.42
CA ALA A 100 -4.23 2.77 -24.60
C ALA A 100 -5.74 3.01 -24.47
N ALA A 101 -6.18 4.25 -24.28
CA ALA A 101 -7.60 4.60 -24.20
C ALA A 101 -8.31 4.43 -25.55
N ALA A 102 -7.66 4.78 -26.66
CA ALA A 102 -8.17 4.54 -28.01
C ALA A 102 -8.28 3.05 -28.30
N ARG A 103 -7.27 2.26 -27.91
CA ARG A 103 -7.26 0.80 -28.06
C ARG A 103 -8.34 0.14 -27.18
N VAL A 104 -8.57 0.62 -25.97
CA VAL A 104 -9.69 0.17 -25.11
C VAL A 104 -11.04 0.53 -25.74
N LYS A 105 -11.18 1.73 -26.32
CA LYS A 105 -12.41 2.18 -26.96
C LYS A 105 -12.70 1.42 -28.26
N GLU A 106 -11.67 1.06 -29.01
CA GLU A 106 -11.75 0.23 -30.22
C GLU A 106 -12.05 -1.24 -29.87
N LEU A 107 -11.43 -1.78 -28.81
CA LEU A 107 -11.78 -3.09 -28.25
C LEU A 107 -13.23 -3.12 -27.72
N TYR A 108 -13.71 -2.03 -27.13
CA TYR A 108 -15.11 -1.91 -26.67
C TYR A 108 -16.09 -1.82 -27.85
N ALA A 109 -15.71 -1.14 -28.94
CA ALA A 109 -16.49 -1.07 -30.17
C ALA A 109 -16.54 -2.44 -30.91
N GLN A 110 -15.42 -3.17 -30.95
CA GLN A 110 -15.34 -4.52 -31.51
C GLN A 110 -16.10 -5.55 -30.64
N ALA A 111 -16.05 -5.42 -29.32
CA ALA A 111 -16.77 -6.30 -28.38
C ALA A 111 -18.29 -6.12 -28.41
N LYS A 112 -18.80 -4.95 -28.83
CA LYS A 112 -20.23 -4.69 -28.96
C LYS A 112 -20.89 -5.41 -30.14
N GLY A 113 -20.10 -6.00 -31.06
CA GLY A 113 -20.60 -6.63 -32.29
C GLY A 113 -20.41 -8.14 -32.42
N MET A 114 -19.69 -8.82 -31.50
CA MET A 114 -19.31 -10.24 -31.70
C MET A 114 -19.47 -11.05 -30.42
N GLY A 115 -20.31 -12.10 -30.49
CA GLY A 115 -20.67 -12.97 -29.37
C GLY A 115 -19.50 -13.68 -28.66
N GLY A 116 -19.81 -14.25 -27.49
CA GLY A 116 -18.89 -14.59 -26.40
C GLY A 116 -17.65 -15.44 -26.69
N ALA A 117 -17.59 -16.17 -27.81
CA ALA A 117 -16.42 -17.00 -28.16
C ALA A 117 -15.20 -16.19 -28.62
N ALA A 118 -15.39 -15.00 -29.21
CA ALA A 118 -14.28 -14.16 -29.68
C ALA A 118 -13.60 -13.37 -28.53
N SER A 119 -14.31 -13.08 -27.44
CA SER A 119 -13.77 -12.31 -26.31
C SER A 119 -12.67 -13.06 -25.53
N ALA A 120 -12.78 -14.39 -25.45
CA ALA A 120 -11.79 -15.24 -24.79
C ALA A 120 -10.49 -15.31 -25.60
N ALA A 121 -10.58 -15.38 -26.94
CA ALA A 121 -9.41 -15.40 -27.81
C ALA A 121 -8.66 -14.05 -27.81
N ILE A 122 -9.38 -12.93 -27.75
CA ILE A 122 -8.78 -11.59 -27.70
C ILE A 122 -8.18 -11.30 -26.31
N ALA A 123 -8.81 -11.75 -25.22
CA ALA A 123 -8.24 -11.68 -23.88
C ALA A 123 -6.97 -12.53 -23.75
N ALA A 124 -6.96 -13.73 -24.33
CA ALA A 124 -5.79 -14.59 -24.37
C ALA A 124 -4.64 -13.99 -25.20
N ALA A 125 -4.95 -13.37 -26.35
CA ALA A 125 -3.96 -12.69 -27.18
C ALA A 125 -3.39 -11.42 -26.52
N ALA A 126 -4.23 -10.64 -25.83
CA ALA A 126 -3.80 -9.46 -25.07
C ALA A 126 -2.93 -9.85 -23.85
N ALA A 127 -3.24 -10.96 -23.18
CA ALA A 127 -2.41 -11.52 -22.12
C ALA A 127 -1.05 -12.03 -22.67
N ALA A 128 -1.05 -12.65 -23.85
CA ALA A 128 0.16 -13.12 -24.51
C ALA A 128 1.07 -11.96 -24.97
N ASP A 129 0.51 -10.88 -25.51
CA ASP A 129 1.27 -9.69 -25.91
C ASP A 129 1.73 -8.86 -24.70
N ALA A 130 0.96 -8.83 -23.60
CA ALA A 130 1.41 -8.27 -22.32
C ALA A 130 2.55 -9.10 -21.72
N ALA A 131 2.51 -10.43 -21.83
CA ALA A 131 3.60 -11.32 -21.43
C ALA A 131 4.84 -11.14 -22.31
N ARG A 132 4.67 -10.93 -23.62
CA ARG A 132 5.76 -10.67 -24.57
C ARG A 132 6.39 -9.28 -24.35
N ALA A 133 5.59 -8.26 -24.03
CA ALA A 133 6.07 -6.92 -23.63
C ALA A 133 6.73 -6.93 -22.23
N ALA A 134 6.32 -7.83 -21.34
CA ALA A 134 6.98 -8.05 -20.05
C ALA A 134 8.33 -8.77 -20.20
N ALA A 135 8.43 -9.72 -21.13
CA ALA A 135 9.69 -10.40 -21.47
C ALA A 135 10.70 -9.46 -22.17
N ALA A 136 10.22 -8.44 -22.88
CA ALA A 136 11.07 -7.45 -23.56
C ALA A 136 11.64 -6.36 -22.64
N ALA A 137 11.14 -6.21 -21.41
CA ALA A 137 11.63 -5.26 -20.43
C ALA A 137 12.66 -5.92 -19.51
N VAL A 138 13.84 -6.25 -20.06
CA VAL A 138 15.01 -6.55 -19.23
C VAL A 138 15.40 -5.23 -18.55
N GLY A 139 14.93 -5.05 -17.32
CA GLY A 139 15.38 -3.98 -16.44
C GLY A 139 16.91 -4.01 -16.28
N PRO A 140 17.54 -2.90 -15.87
CA PRO A 140 18.99 -2.86 -15.69
C PRO A 140 19.43 -4.04 -14.81
N ALA A 141 20.50 -4.73 -15.20
CA ALA A 141 21.02 -5.88 -14.47
C ALA A 141 21.20 -5.49 -12.99
N ILE A 142 20.38 -6.08 -12.13
CA ILE A 142 20.35 -5.76 -10.70
C ILE A 142 21.58 -6.38 -10.06
N ASP A 143 22.48 -5.56 -9.52
CA ASP A 143 23.58 -6.04 -8.67
C ASP A 143 23.01 -6.45 -7.30
N TRP A 144 22.74 -7.75 -7.16
CA TRP A 144 22.23 -8.34 -5.93
C TRP A 144 23.27 -8.34 -4.81
N SER A 145 24.57 -8.39 -5.12
CA SER A 145 25.64 -8.45 -4.13
C SER A 145 25.76 -7.14 -3.37
N GLU A 146 25.71 -6.00 -4.07
CA GLU A 146 25.73 -4.68 -3.42
C GLU A 146 24.46 -4.44 -2.57
N ARG A 147 23.29 -4.84 -3.09
CA ARG A 147 22.02 -4.72 -2.37
C ARG A 147 22.00 -5.58 -1.10
N LYS A 148 22.40 -6.85 -1.18
CA LYS A 148 22.51 -7.74 -0.01
C LYS A 148 23.41 -7.13 1.07
N ARG A 149 24.56 -6.58 0.69
CA ARG A 149 25.48 -5.89 1.62
C ARG A 149 24.84 -4.67 2.29
N ASN A 150 24.03 -3.90 1.56
CA ASN A 150 23.31 -2.75 2.12
C ASN A 150 22.16 -3.17 3.05
N TRP A 151 21.46 -4.25 2.72
CA TRP A 151 20.40 -4.80 3.57
C TRP A 151 20.95 -5.39 4.88
N GLU A 152 22.12 -6.03 4.84
CA GLU A 152 22.81 -6.50 6.05
C GLU A 152 23.17 -5.34 7.00
N LYS A 153 23.54 -4.18 6.45
CA LYS A 153 23.85 -2.98 7.25
C LYS A 153 22.61 -2.28 7.80
N THR A 154 21.55 -2.20 7.00
CA THR A 154 20.35 -1.40 7.33
C THR A 154 19.26 -2.22 8.00
N GLY A 155 19.25 -3.54 7.83
CA GLY A 155 18.16 -4.42 8.22
C GLY A 155 16.87 -4.20 7.41
N ILE A 156 16.94 -3.49 6.28
CA ILE A 156 15.78 -3.13 5.45
C ILE A 156 16.00 -3.65 4.03
N ILE A 157 15.17 -4.60 3.62
CA ILE A 157 15.13 -5.12 2.26
C ILE A 157 14.12 -4.29 1.48
N SER A 158 14.59 -3.54 0.48
CA SER A 158 13.75 -2.70 -0.38
C SER A 158 13.93 -3.07 -1.84
N LEU A 159 12.88 -3.66 -2.40
CA LEU A 159 12.78 -4.14 -3.77
C LEU A 159 11.54 -3.60 -4.49
N ARG A 160 10.96 -2.52 -3.98
CA ARG A 160 9.72 -1.93 -4.52
C ARG A 160 9.92 -1.38 -5.94
N ASP A 161 8.92 -1.54 -6.80
CA ASP A 161 8.83 -0.92 -8.14
C ASP A 161 9.99 -1.28 -9.11
N LEU A 162 10.61 -2.46 -8.94
CA LEU A 162 11.75 -2.91 -9.77
C LEU A 162 11.32 -3.71 -11.01
N GLY A 163 10.04 -4.04 -11.13
CA GLY A 163 9.51 -4.85 -12.24
C GLY A 163 9.98 -6.31 -12.21
N LEU A 164 10.39 -6.81 -11.04
CA LEU A 164 10.90 -8.18 -10.87
C LEU A 164 9.84 -9.21 -11.24
N THR A 165 10.16 -10.14 -12.14
CA THR A 165 9.29 -11.28 -12.50
C THR A 165 9.54 -12.50 -11.61
N SER A 166 10.78 -12.65 -11.12
CA SER A 166 11.19 -13.72 -10.24
C SER A 166 12.17 -13.21 -9.19
N ALA A 167 11.99 -13.65 -7.94
CA ALA A 167 12.99 -13.50 -6.90
C ALA A 167 14.01 -14.67 -7.04
N PRO A 168 15.33 -14.39 -7.05
CA PRO A 168 16.35 -15.45 -7.01
C PRO A 168 16.15 -16.37 -5.80
N ASP A 169 16.40 -17.67 -5.93
CA ASP A 169 16.23 -18.60 -4.81
C ASP A 169 17.20 -18.30 -3.65
N ASP A 170 18.39 -17.79 -3.99
CA ASP A 170 19.43 -17.35 -3.07
C ASP A 170 19.20 -15.92 -2.53
N LEU A 171 18.08 -15.26 -2.83
CA LEU A 171 17.86 -13.84 -2.53
C LEU A 171 18.09 -13.49 -1.05
N PHE A 172 17.69 -14.38 -0.14
CA PHE A 172 17.85 -14.22 1.29
C PHE A 172 18.99 -15.06 1.88
N GLU A 173 19.82 -15.67 1.02
CA GLU A 173 21.04 -16.37 1.45
C GLU A 173 22.20 -15.39 1.64
N PRO A 174 23.06 -15.61 2.66
CA PRO A 174 24.26 -14.82 2.86
C PRO A 174 25.17 -14.97 1.64
N THR A 175 25.76 -13.87 1.20
CA THR A 175 26.75 -13.94 0.11
C THR A 175 27.90 -14.85 0.52
N PRO A 176 28.32 -15.83 -0.33
CA PRO A 176 29.47 -16.65 -0.01
C PRO A 176 30.69 -15.75 0.19
N ALA A 177 31.40 -15.95 1.30
CA ALA A 177 32.67 -15.27 1.53
C ALA A 177 33.56 -15.57 0.33
N SER A 178 34.14 -14.53 -0.28
CA SER A 178 35.15 -14.72 -1.31
C SER A 178 36.31 -15.51 -0.70
N THR A 179 36.36 -16.82 -0.93
CA THR A 179 37.60 -17.58 -0.84
C THR A 179 38.49 -17.08 -1.96
N SER A 180 39.26 -16.03 -1.67
CA SER A 180 40.44 -15.72 -2.46
C SER A 180 41.33 -16.96 -2.41
N GLY A 181 41.47 -17.65 -3.54
CA GLY A 181 42.52 -18.63 -3.75
C GLY A 181 43.86 -17.95 -3.50
N GLY A 182 44.54 -18.38 -2.44
CA GLY A 182 45.83 -17.87 -2.03
C GLY A 182 46.44 -18.86 -1.05
N THR A 183 47.08 -19.90 -1.60
CA THR A 183 48.03 -20.73 -0.85
C THR A 183 49.15 -19.83 -0.34
N GLY A 184 49.17 -19.54 0.97
CA GLY A 184 50.19 -18.68 1.56
C GLY A 184 50.17 -18.77 3.09
N ALA A 185 51.31 -19.12 3.65
CA ALA A 185 51.57 -19.46 5.04
C ALA A 185 51.15 -18.40 6.10
N ALA A 186 50.98 -18.91 7.32
CA ALA A 186 50.78 -18.23 8.58
C ALA A 186 51.56 -16.91 8.78
N ASN A 187 50.88 -15.85 9.26
CA ASN A 187 51.13 -15.30 10.60
C ASN A 187 50.18 -14.14 11.00
N SER A 188 49.91 -14.12 12.31
CA SER A 188 49.56 -12.98 13.19
C SER A 188 48.30 -12.12 12.97
N SER A 189 47.43 -12.20 13.98
CA SER A 189 46.59 -11.13 14.54
C SER A 189 45.69 -10.34 13.58
N ALA A 190 44.50 -10.88 13.30
CA ALA A 190 43.34 -10.09 12.92
C ALA A 190 42.16 -10.52 13.80
N SER A 191 41.57 -9.54 14.46
CA SER A 191 40.30 -9.60 15.19
C SER A 191 39.27 -10.45 14.45
N GLY A 192 38.63 -11.37 15.19
CA GLY A 192 37.62 -12.28 14.67
C GLY A 192 36.48 -11.56 13.94
N GLY A 193 36.50 -11.63 12.62
CA GLY A 193 35.34 -11.42 11.76
C GLY A 193 34.81 -12.77 11.33
N GLY A 194 34.03 -13.42 12.19
CA GLY A 194 33.14 -14.49 11.72
C GLY A 194 32.16 -13.93 10.68
N PRO A 195 31.46 -14.78 9.89
CA PRO A 195 30.42 -14.29 8.99
C PRO A 195 29.45 -13.46 9.84
N GLY A 196 29.23 -12.20 9.45
CA GLY A 196 28.24 -11.37 10.14
C GLY A 196 26.87 -12.06 10.16
N PRO A 197 25.90 -11.58 10.96
CA PRO A 197 24.60 -12.24 11.14
C PRO A 197 23.75 -12.39 9.84
N GLY A 198 24.27 -11.99 8.68
CA GLY A 198 23.59 -12.05 7.39
C GLY A 198 22.29 -11.24 7.42
N LEU A 199 21.36 -11.59 6.53
CA LEU A 199 20.02 -11.00 6.47
C LEU A 199 19.10 -11.45 7.61
N ALA A 200 19.55 -12.30 8.54
CA ALA A 200 18.72 -12.77 9.64
C ALA A 200 18.22 -11.63 10.55
N GLY A 201 18.99 -10.53 10.64
CA GLY A 201 18.62 -9.33 11.37
C GLY A 201 17.69 -8.37 10.63
N ALA A 202 17.24 -8.70 9.41
CA ALA A 202 16.34 -7.83 8.65
C ALA A 202 14.98 -7.72 9.35
N ARG A 203 14.50 -6.48 9.53
CA ARG A 203 13.24 -6.16 10.22
C ARG A 203 12.12 -5.81 9.26
N VAL A 204 12.45 -5.24 8.10
CA VAL A 204 11.48 -4.79 7.10
C VAL A 204 11.88 -5.33 5.75
N ALA A 205 10.93 -5.95 5.05
CA ALA A 205 11.07 -6.37 3.67
C ALA A 205 9.91 -5.85 2.85
N ASP A 206 10.21 -5.01 1.86
CA ASP A 206 9.23 -4.44 0.94
C ASP A 206 9.57 -4.86 -0.49
N LEU A 207 8.82 -5.83 -1.02
CA LEU A 207 8.91 -6.34 -2.38
C LEU A 207 7.67 -5.95 -3.20
N SER A 208 6.95 -4.92 -2.78
CA SER A 208 5.68 -4.51 -3.37
C SER A 208 5.85 -3.93 -4.78
N HIS A 209 4.79 -3.91 -5.57
CA HIS A 209 4.78 -3.34 -6.92
C HIS A 209 5.80 -3.99 -7.87
N ASN A 210 5.85 -5.31 -7.87
CA ASN A 210 6.63 -6.08 -8.85
C ASN A 210 5.69 -6.99 -9.64
N ARG A 211 6.25 -7.97 -10.35
CA ARG A 211 5.53 -9.00 -11.09
C ARG A 211 5.91 -10.39 -10.56
N LEU A 212 6.25 -10.47 -9.28
CA LEU A 212 6.72 -11.70 -8.66
C LEU A 212 5.57 -12.72 -8.67
N GLN A 213 5.82 -13.88 -9.26
CA GLN A 213 4.88 -15.00 -9.23
C GLN A 213 5.17 -15.96 -8.07
N ARG A 214 6.41 -15.99 -7.59
CA ARG A 214 6.88 -16.84 -6.50
C ARG A 214 7.82 -16.09 -5.55
N LEU A 215 7.88 -16.57 -4.31
CA LEU A 215 8.91 -16.20 -3.34
C LEU A 215 9.76 -17.41 -3.00
N PRO A 216 11.05 -17.21 -2.71
CA PRO A 216 11.95 -18.30 -2.36
C PRO A 216 11.74 -18.76 -0.92
N ALA A 217 11.93 -20.05 -0.66
CA ALA A 217 11.82 -20.63 0.68
C ALA A 217 12.86 -20.08 1.67
N SER A 218 13.95 -19.48 1.16
CA SER A 218 14.96 -18.77 1.94
C SER A 218 14.38 -17.60 2.76
N LEU A 219 13.13 -17.18 2.52
CA LEU A 219 12.37 -16.24 3.34
C LEU A 219 12.33 -16.64 4.83
N ALA A 220 12.31 -17.95 5.14
CA ALA A 220 12.31 -18.47 6.52
C ALA A 220 13.52 -18.01 7.36
N ARG A 221 14.61 -17.56 6.70
CA ARG A 221 15.82 -17.13 7.38
C ARG A 221 15.72 -15.73 7.99
N LEU A 222 14.71 -14.94 7.59
CA LEU A 222 14.49 -13.58 8.10
C LEU A 222 13.80 -13.64 9.48
N THR A 223 14.42 -14.30 10.46
CA THR A 223 13.79 -14.61 11.75
C THR A 223 13.44 -13.38 12.59
N CYS A 224 14.08 -12.24 12.33
CA CYS A 224 13.77 -10.96 12.97
C CYS A 224 12.83 -10.05 12.17
N LEU A 225 12.16 -10.58 11.13
CA LEU A 225 11.28 -9.78 10.28
C LEU A 225 10.00 -9.37 11.02
N HIS A 226 9.75 -8.07 11.07
CA HIS A 226 8.55 -7.48 11.67
C HIS A 226 7.54 -7.06 10.60
N THR A 227 8.01 -6.56 9.46
CA THR A 227 7.14 -6.07 8.38
C THR A 227 7.50 -6.74 7.05
N LEU A 228 6.51 -7.38 6.43
CA LEU A 228 6.61 -7.94 5.09
C LEU A 228 5.53 -7.34 4.20
N ARG A 229 5.96 -6.66 3.14
CA ARG A 229 5.08 -6.10 2.11
C ARG A 229 5.32 -6.76 0.76
N LEU A 230 4.24 -7.31 0.23
CA LEU A 230 4.19 -8.09 -1.01
C LEU A 230 3.06 -7.58 -1.92
N ASP A 231 2.56 -6.37 -1.67
CA ASP A 231 1.42 -5.81 -2.38
C ASP A 231 1.70 -5.67 -3.88
N ARG A 232 0.68 -5.80 -4.72
CA ARG A 232 0.71 -5.60 -6.17
C ARG A 232 1.81 -6.43 -6.83
N ASN A 233 1.67 -7.73 -6.69
CA ASN A 233 2.49 -8.74 -7.37
C ASN A 233 1.59 -9.73 -8.13
N GLY A 234 2.18 -10.76 -8.73
CA GLY A 234 1.45 -11.84 -9.40
C GLY A 234 1.43 -13.13 -8.57
N LEU A 235 1.49 -13.03 -7.23
CA LEU A 235 1.65 -14.20 -6.37
C LEU A 235 0.39 -15.07 -6.39
N THR A 236 0.59 -16.38 -6.58
CA THR A 236 -0.46 -17.39 -6.49
C THR A 236 -0.24 -18.23 -5.23
N SER A 237 -1.31 -18.87 -4.74
CA SER A 237 -1.27 -19.71 -3.54
C SER A 237 -0.24 -20.84 -3.64
N GLY A 238 -0.17 -21.54 -4.78
CA GLY A 238 0.76 -22.65 -4.99
C GLY A 238 2.23 -22.23 -5.12
N ALA A 239 2.50 -20.95 -5.39
CA ALA A 239 3.85 -20.42 -5.56
C ALA A 239 4.38 -19.68 -4.32
N MET A 240 3.54 -19.56 -3.27
CA MET A 240 3.90 -18.96 -1.99
C MET A 240 4.53 -20.01 -1.07
N PRO A 241 5.71 -19.73 -0.48
CA PRO A 241 6.35 -20.62 0.48
C PRO A 241 5.68 -20.46 1.86
N TRP A 242 4.45 -20.96 1.99
CA TRP A 242 3.60 -20.79 3.17
C TRP A 242 4.23 -21.32 4.46
N GLU A 243 4.93 -22.44 4.41
CA GLU A 243 5.64 -22.99 5.58
C GLU A 243 6.77 -22.05 6.05
N ALA A 244 7.53 -21.49 5.11
CA ALA A 244 8.57 -20.52 5.40
C ALA A 244 7.97 -19.24 6.02
N LEU A 245 6.85 -18.75 5.47
CA LEU A 245 6.15 -17.59 6.00
C LEU A 245 5.64 -17.85 7.42
N GLY A 246 5.03 -19.01 7.67
CA GLY A 246 4.51 -19.39 8.99
C GLY A 246 5.58 -19.54 10.07
N SER A 247 6.86 -19.72 9.70
CA SER A 247 7.98 -19.75 10.64
C SER A 247 8.37 -18.36 11.19
N LEU A 248 7.90 -17.27 10.58
CA LEU A 248 8.22 -15.90 10.95
C LEU A 248 7.37 -15.41 12.14
N THR A 249 7.63 -16.00 13.31
CA THR A 249 6.83 -15.74 14.53
C THR A 249 6.89 -14.29 15.04
N GLY A 250 7.91 -13.52 14.65
CA GLY A 250 8.06 -12.09 14.98
C GLY A 250 7.36 -11.11 14.04
N LEU A 251 6.67 -11.61 13.00
CA LEU A 251 6.02 -10.78 12.00
C LEU A 251 4.78 -10.08 12.59
N THR A 252 4.77 -8.75 12.53
CA THR A 252 3.66 -7.91 13.04
C THR A 252 2.79 -7.36 11.91
N VAL A 253 3.36 -7.13 10.73
CA VAL A 253 2.65 -6.58 9.57
C VAL A 253 2.89 -7.44 8.34
N LEU A 254 1.81 -7.97 7.77
CA LEU A 254 1.80 -8.71 6.52
C LEU A 254 0.79 -8.08 5.55
N THR A 255 1.28 -7.67 4.39
CA THR A 255 0.46 -7.06 3.33
C THR A 255 0.67 -7.82 2.03
N LEU A 256 -0.42 -8.36 1.50
CA LEU A 256 -0.49 -9.25 0.33
C LEU A 256 -1.54 -8.72 -0.68
N SER A 257 -1.86 -7.43 -0.63
CA SER A 257 -2.96 -6.86 -1.41
C SER A 257 -2.64 -6.80 -2.90
N GLY A 258 -3.62 -7.02 -3.79
CA GLY A 258 -3.40 -6.93 -5.24
C GLY A 258 -2.54 -8.08 -5.78
N ASN A 259 -2.84 -9.30 -5.34
CA ASN A 259 -2.21 -10.54 -5.83
C ASN A 259 -3.27 -11.46 -6.45
N GLN A 260 -2.91 -12.70 -6.76
CA GLN A 260 -3.82 -13.70 -7.35
C GLN A 260 -3.99 -14.90 -6.41
N LEU A 261 -4.07 -14.64 -5.10
CA LEU A 261 -4.24 -15.69 -4.11
C LEU A 261 -5.66 -16.25 -4.18
N ASP A 262 -5.78 -17.57 -4.34
CA ASP A 262 -7.06 -18.30 -4.30
C ASP A 262 -7.30 -19.02 -2.96
N SER A 263 -6.28 -19.08 -2.10
CA SER A 263 -6.34 -19.75 -0.81
C SER A 263 -5.21 -19.25 0.09
N VAL A 264 -5.47 -19.23 1.40
CA VAL A 264 -4.47 -18.96 2.44
C VAL A 264 -4.46 -20.16 3.39
N PRO A 265 -3.37 -20.94 3.43
CA PRO A 265 -3.29 -22.11 4.31
C PRO A 265 -3.35 -21.72 5.78
N GLY A 266 -4.27 -22.33 6.53
CA GLY A 266 -4.44 -22.02 7.95
C GLY A 266 -3.20 -22.30 8.80
N ALA A 267 -2.41 -23.32 8.47
CA ALA A 267 -1.17 -23.66 9.16
C ALA A 267 -0.10 -22.56 9.09
N ALA A 268 -0.05 -21.81 7.98
CA ALA A 268 0.88 -20.70 7.83
C ALA A 268 0.45 -19.50 8.69
N VAL A 269 -0.84 -19.19 8.67
CA VAL A 269 -1.40 -18.04 9.40
C VAL A 269 -1.34 -18.27 10.90
N SER A 270 -1.63 -19.48 11.40
CA SER A 270 -1.56 -19.77 12.84
C SER A 270 -0.15 -19.69 13.43
N GLY A 271 0.89 -19.81 12.60
CA GLY A 271 2.29 -19.62 13.00
C GLY A 271 2.64 -18.16 13.31
N LEU A 272 1.93 -17.19 12.72
CA LEU A 272 2.20 -15.75 12.82
C LEU A 272 1.62 -15.13 14.12
N LYS A 273 2.00 -15.68 15.28
CA LYS A 273 1.40 -15.33 16.58
C LYS A 273 1.54 -13.86 17.00
N ALA A 274 2.48 -13.10 16.42
CA ALA A 274 2.69 -11.69 16.70
C ALA A 274 1.98 -10.75 15.70
N LEU A 275 1.20 -11.29 14.76
CA LEU A 275 0.63 -10.51 13.65
C LEU A 275 -0.46 -9.56 14.16
N GLN A 276 -0.26 -8.26 13.90
CA GLN A 276 -1.16 -7.17 14.26
C GLN A 276 -1.94 -6.65 13.05
N VAL A 277 -1.33 -6.66 11.87
CA VAL A 277 -1.95 -6.16 10.64
C VAL A 277 -1.84 -7.21 9.54
N LEU A 278 -3.00 -7.62 9.03
CA LEU A 278 -3.12 -8.50 7.87
C LEU A 278 -3.95 -7.83 6.78
N SER A 279 -3.36 -7.67 5.60
CA SER A 279 -4.04 -7.12 4.43
C SER A 279 -4.01 -8.09 3.26
N LEU A 280 -5.19 -8.48 2.80
CA LEU A 280 -5.45 -9.48 1.76
C LEU A 280 -6.32 -8.90 0.63
N ASN A 281 -6.42 -7.58 0.52
CA ASN A 281 -7.33 -6.92 -0.43
C ASN A 281 -7.01 -7.27 -1.88
N ASP A 282 -7.97 -7.13 -2.80
CA ASP A 282 -7.76 -7.34 -4.24
C ASP A 282 -7.11 -8.71 -4.54
N ASN A 283 -7.71 -9.79 -4.06
CA ASN A 283 -7.28 -11.17 -4.32
C ASN A 283 -8.48 -12.00 -4.85
N GLN A 284 -8.33 -13.34 -4.92
CA GLN A 284 -9.39 -14.24 -5.41
C GLN A 284 -9.84 -15.23 -4.33
N LEU A 285 -9.75 -14.86 -3.06
CA LEU A 285 -10.03 -15.75 -1.94
C LEU A 285 -11.53 -16.09 -1.86
N PRO A 286 -11.92 -17.37 -1.88
CA PRO A 286 -13.31 -17.81 -1.69
C PRO A 286 -13.70 -17.88 -0.21
N ALA A 287 -12.73 -18.09 0.67
CA ALA A 287 -12.89 -18.16 2.11
C ALA A 287 -11.61 -17.74 2.83
N LEU A 288 -11.76 -17.26 4.07
CA LEU A 288 -10.66 -17.05 5.00
C LEU A 288 -10.45 -18.32 5.85
N PRO A 289 -9.21 -18.66 6.24
CA PRO A 289 -8.97 -19.88 7.00
C PRO A 289 -9.46 -19.77 8.46
N GLU A 290 -10.05 -20.85 8.98
CA GLU A 290 -10.48 -20.95 10.38
C GLU A 290 -9.35 -20.77 11.40
N ALA A 291 -8.10 -20.95 10.97
CA ALA A 291 -6.93 -20.73 11.80
C ALA A 291 -6.69 -19.25 12.15
N LEU A 292 -7.36 -18.30 11.49
CA LEU A 292 -7.25 -16.87 11.82
C LEU A 292 -7.65 -16.57 13.28
N GLY A 293 -8.58 -17.34 13.85
CA GLY A 293 -8.98 -17.20 15.24
C GLY A 293 -7.85 -17.40 16.27
N ALA A 294 -6.73 -18.00 15.86
CA ALA A 294 -5.55 -18.14 16.73
C ALA A 294 -4.75 -16.82 16.89
N LEU A 295 -5.00 -15.82 16.04
CA LEU A 295 -4.29 -14.54 16.05
C LEU A 295 -4.90 -13.57 17.08
N THR A 296 -4.65 -13.85 18.36
CA THR A 296 -5.24 -13.08 19.48
C THR A 296 -4.78 -11.63 19.56
N VAL A 297 -3.66 -11.29 18.93
CA VAL A 297 -3.08 -9.94 18.87
C VAL A 297 -3.34 -9.18 17.55
N LEU A 298 -4.12 -9.78 16.64
CA LEU A 298 -4.49 -9.13 15.38
C LEU A 298 -5.37 -7.92 15.65
N GLU A 299 -4.97 -6.74 15.19
CA GLU A 299 -5.67 -5.46 15.40
C GLU A 299 -6.44 -5.04 14.16
N VAL A 300 -5.90 -5.31 12.96
CA VAL A 300 -6.45 -4.89 11.68
C VAL A 300 -6.46 -6.06 10.69
N LEU A 301 -7.64 -6.39 10.18
CA LEU A 301 -7.84 -7.35 9.09
C LEU A 301 -8.58 -6.66 7.95
N THR A 302 -7.97 -6.67 6.77
CA THR A 302 -8.59 -6.16 5.53
C THR A 302 -8.56 -7.26 4.47
N ALA A 303 -9.72 -7.58 3.90
CA ALA A 303 -9.91 -8.58 2.86
C ALA A 303 -10.93 -8.09 1.82
N ASP A 304 -10.85 -6.81 1.47
CA ASP A 304 -11.71 -6.13 0.51
C ASP A 304 -11.49 -6.68 -0.92
N ASP A 305 -12.46 -6.55 -1.81
CA ASP A 305 -12.35 -6.92 -3.23
C ASP A 305 -11.85 -8.37 -3.42
N ASN A 306 -12.55 -9.33 -2.80
CA ASN A 306 -12.28 -10.77 -2.87
C ASN A 306 -13.56 -11.54 -3.29
N LYS A 307 -13.57 -12.87 -3.16
CA LYS A 307 -14.73 -13.74 -3.47
C LYS A 307 -15.28 -14.42 -2.22
N LEU A 308 -15.12 -13.81 -1.04
CA LEU A 308 -15.50 -14.42 0.24
C LEU A 308 -17.01 -14.64 0.30
N GLU A 309 -17.45 -15.89 0.49
CA GLU A 309 -18.87 -16.22 0.66
C GLU A 309 -19.32 -16.15 2.14
N PHE A 310 -18.38 -16.34 3.07
CA PHE A 310 -18.61 -16.38 4.51
C PHE A 310 -17.39 -15.85 5.26
N LEU A 311 -17.62 -15.32 6.46
CA LEU A 311 -16.56 -15.07 7.43
C LEU A 311 -16.47 -16.28 8.39
N PRO A 312 -15.27 -16.77 8.72
CA PRO A 312 -15.12 -17.94 9.58
C PRO A 312 -15.50 -17.60 11.02
N ALA A 313 -16.21 -18.52 11.68
CA ALA A 313 -16.70 -18.33 13.05
C ALA A 313 -15.55 -18.13 14.07
N SER A 314 -14.39 -18.73 13.78
CA SER A 314 -13.16 -18.55 14.54
C SER A 314 -12.67 -17.09 14.64
N LEU A 315 -13.11 -16.16 13.77
CA LEU A 315 -12.74 -14.75 13.90
C LEU A 315 -13.10 -14.16 15.26
N GLY A 316 -14.12 -14.69 15.95
CA GLY A 316 -14.46 -14.32 17.32
C GLY A 316 -13.31 -14.49 18.32
N GLY A 317 -12.31 -15.34 18.03
CA GLY A 317 -11.11 -15.53 18.84
C GLY A 317 -10.06 -14.42 18.74
N CYS A 318 -10.17 -13.51 17.77
CA CYS A 318 -9.22 -12.41 17.57
C CYS A 318 -9.46 -11.28 18.60
N ALA A 319 -9.11 -11.51 19.86
CA ALA A 319 -9.44 -10.62 20.99
C ALA A 319 -8.94 -9.17 20.86
N ALA A 320 -7.88 -8.93 20.07
CA ALA A 320 -7.34 -7.60 19.81
C ALA A 320 -7.99 -6.86 18.62
N LEU A 321 -8.85 -7.52 17.84
CA LEU A 321 -9.30 -7.00 16.54
C LEU A 321 -10.12 -5.73 16.74
N SER A 322 -9.67 -4.67 16.08
CA SER A 322 -10.22 -3.32 16.19
C SER A 322 -10.84 -2.84 14.88
N GLU A 323 -10.31 -3.29 13.75
CA GLU A 323 -10.79 -2.96 12.42
C GLU A 323 -10.90 -4.22 11.57
N LEU A 324 -12.10 -4.47 11.04
CA LEU A 324 -12.38 -5.52 10.07
C LEU A 324 -13.02 -4.90 8.84
N SER A 325 -12.41 -5.13 7.68
CA SER A 325 -12.94 -4.72 6.37
C SER A 325 -13.00 -5.91 5.44
N ALA A 326 -14.18 -6.17 4.89
CA ALA A 326 -14.42 -7.18 3.87
C ALA A 326 -15.43 -6.65 2.83
N GLU A 327 -15.19 -5.44 2.35
CA GLU A 327 -16.02 -4.79 1.33
C GLU A 327 -15.92 -5.53 -0.02
N ARG A 328 -16.95 -5.43 -0.86
CA ARG A 328 -16.99 -5.97 -2.23
C ARG A 328 -16.64 -7.45 -2.29
N ASN A 329 -17.37 -8.23 -1.50
CA ASN A 329 -17.27 -9.68 -1.43
C ASN A 329 -18.64 -10.30 -1.73
N LEU A 330 -18.80 -11.60 -1.46
CA LEU A 330 -20.03 -12.36 -1.69
C LEU A 330 -20.67 -12.83 -0.37
N ILE A 331 -20.36 -12.16 0.74
CA ILE A 331 -20.72 -12.60 2.09
C ILE A 331 -22.23 -12.63 2.23
N ARG A 332 -22.80 -13.81 2.54
CA ARG A 332 -24.25 -13.99 2.69
C ARG A 332 -24.73 -13.79 4.13
N GLU A 333 -23.91 -14.21 5.08
CA GLU A 333 -24.23 -14.22 6.50
C GLU A 333 -23.00 -13.88 7.35
N LEU A 334 -23.25 -13.35 8.54
CA LEU A 334 -22.23 -13.03 9.53
C LEU A 334 -22.32 -14.02 10.69
N PRO A 335 -21.20 -14.61 11.14
CA PRO A 335 -21.22 -15.53 12.27
C PRO A 335 -21.51 -14.79 13.57
N GLU A 336 -22.30 -15.41 14.46
CA GLU A 336 -22.67 -14.84 15.76
C GLU A 336 -21.44 -14.58 16.66
N GLN A 337 -20.37 -15.36 16.45
CA GLN A 337 -19.10 -15.27 17.16
C GLN A 337 -18.40 -13.91 16.96
N LEU A 338 -18.74 -13.12 15.94
CA LEU A 338 -18.23 -11.74 15.82
C LEU A 338 -18.65 -10.86 17.01
N GLY A 339 -19.75 -11.19 17.70
CA GLY A 339 -20.15 -10.53 18.95
C GLY A 339 -19.10 -10.65 20.07
N GLN A 340 -18.20 -11.65 20.01
CA GLN A 340 -17.15 -11.85 21.01
C GLN A 340 -16.02 -10.82 20.90
N LEU A 341 -15.94 -10.08 19.79
CA LEU A 341 -14.86 -9.12 19.53
C LEU A 341 -15.02 -7.83 20.34
N GLN A 342 -14.59 -7.85 21.59
CA GLN A 342 -14.79 -6.75 22.53
C GLN A 342 -14.08 -5.44 22.15
N LYS A 343 -13.06 -5.50 21.28
CA LYS A 343 -12.28 -4.33 20.83
C LYS A 343 -12.63 -3.86 19.42
N LEU A 344 -13.53 -4.53 18.71
CA LEU A 344 -13.88 -4.17 17.34
C LEU A 344 -14.60 -2.83 17.33
N ARG A 345 -14.04 -1.85 16.63
CA ARG A 345 -14.59 -0.49 16.53
C ARG A 345 -15.23 -0.23 15.18
N SER A 346 -14.60 -0.77 14.14
CA SER A 346 -15.00 -0.58 12.75
C SER A 346 -15.18 -1.91 12.04
N LEU A 347 -16.38 -2.12 11.52
CA LEU A 347 -16.75 -3.24 10.67
C LEU A 347 -17.29 -2.70 9.34
N ARG A 348 -16.55 -2.91 8.25
CA ARG A 348 -16.94 -2.47 6.90
C ARG A 348 -17.24 -3.68 6.03
N LEU A 349 -18.47 -3.76 5.54
CA LEU A 349 -19.03 -4.90 4.82
C LEU A 349 -19.84 -4.43 3.59
N ASP A 350 -19.49 -3.27 3.05
CA ASP A 350 -20.17 -2.69 1.89
C ASP A 350 -20.08 -3.62 0.66
N SER A 351 -21.07 -3.56 -0.22
CA SER A 351 -21.19 -4.35 -1.44
C SER A 351 -21.04 -5.86 -1.20
N ASN A 352 -21.87 -6.42 -0.33
CA ASN A 352 -21.96 -7.86 -0.05
C ASN A 352 -23.39 -8.38 -0.29
N ARG A 353 -23.70 -9.58 0.19
CA ARG A 353 -25.02 -10.24 0.06
C ARG A 353 -25.69 -10.47 1.42
N ILE A 354 -25.40 -9.63 2.41
CA ILE A 354 -25.85 -9.78 3.80
C ILE A 354 -27.33 -9.39 3.90
N ALA A 355 -28.18 -10.36 4.24
CA ALA A 355 -29.61 -10.14 4.41
C ALA A 355 -30.01 -9.75 5.84
N ALA A 356 -29.22 -10.16 6.84
CA ALA A 356 -29.49 -9.91 8.25
C ALA A 356 -28.18 -9.79 9.04
N VAL A 357 -28.24 -9.06 10.16
CA VAL A 357 -27.14 -8.93 11.13
C VAL A 357 -27.49 -9.71 12.39
N PRO A 358 -26.61 -10.57 12.92
CA PRO A 358 -26.88 -11.33 14.13
C PRO A 358 -27.02 -10.38 15.33
N PRO A 359 -28.03 -10.57 16.23
CA PRO A 359 -28.24 -9.69 17.38
C PRO A 359 -27.02 -9.60 18.31
N HIS A 360 -26.30 -10.71 18.49
CA HIS A 360 -25.08 -10.79 19.28
C HIS A 360 -23.99 -9.82 18.80
N LEU A 361 -23.91 -9.51 17.51
CA LEU A 361 -22.96 -8.52 17.00
C LEU A 361 -23.26 -7.11 17.54
N LEU A 362 -24.53 -6.76 17.73
CA LEU A 362 -24.92 -5.42 18.21
C LEU A 362 -24.95 -5.35 19.74
N GLN A 363 -25.32 -6.45 20.41
CA GLN A 363 -25.43 -6.55 21.86
C GLN A 363 -24.06 -6.74 22.54
N ASP A 364 -23.29 -7.74 22.09
CA ASP A 364 -22.11 -8.19 22.82
C ASP A 364 -20.83 -7.47 22.37
N CYS A 365 -20.81 -6.93 21.14
CA CYS A 365 -19.69 -6.14 20.64
C CYS A 365 -19.74 -4.70 21.18
N ALA A 366 -19.30 -4.54 22.43
CA ALA A 366 -19.43 -3.30 23.18
C ALA A 366 -18.66 -2.10 22.60
N SER A 367 -17.62 -2.34 21.78
CA SER A 367 -16.80 -1.28 21.17
C SER A 367 -17.25 -0.87 19.76
N LEU A 368 -18.19 -1.60 19.15
CA LEU A 368 -18.57 -1.36 17.75
C LEU A 368 -19.28 0.00 17.64
N ALA A 369 -18.73 0.86 16.79
CA ALA A 369 -19.23 2.22 16.58
C ALA A 369 -19.37 2.60 15.10
N VAL A 370 -18.67 1.88 14.21
CA VAL A 370 -18.78 2.04 12.75
C VAL A 370 -19.16 0.70 12.16
N LEU A 371 -20.39 0.61 11.64
CA LEU A 371 -20.89 -0.52 10.84
C LEU A 371 -21.31 0.02 9.47
N SER A 372 -20.63 -0.42 8.41
CA SER A 372 -20.96 -0.08 7.03
C SER A 372 -21.49 -1.32 6.31
N LEU A 373 -22.70 -1.20 5.77
CA LEU A 373 -23.44 -2.28 5.10
C LEU A 373 -24.00 -1.83 3.73
N GLN A 374 -23.44 -0.77 3.13
CA GLN A 374 -23.88 -0.21 1.85
C GLN A 374 -23.96 -1.30 0.78
N ASP A 375 -24.91 -1.18 -0.16
CA ASP A 375 -25.08 -2.16 -1.24
C ASP A 375 -25.25 -3.63 -0.76
N ASN A 376 -25.93 -3.84 0.37
CA ASN A 376 -26.39 -5.16 0.82
C ASN A 376 -27.92 -5.28 0.74
N PRO A 377 -28.49 -6.50 0.73
CA PRO A 377 -29.93 -6.71 0.73
C PRO A 377 -30.63 -6.41 2.07
N ILE A 378 -29.87 -6.21 3.17
CA ILE A 378 -30.43 -5.78 4.46
C ILE A 378 -31.08 -4.40 4.35
N THR A 379 -32.29 -4.27 4.90
CA THR A 379 -33.03 -3.00 4.95
C THR A 379 -32.77 -2.24 6.25
N ALA A 380 -32.96 -0.92 6.22
CA ALA A 380 -32.78 -0.08 7.40
C ALA A 380 -33.74 -0.50 8.53
N ASP A 381 -34.99 -0.85 8.18
CA ASP A 381 -35.99 -1.31 9.15
C ASP A 381 -35.58 -2.64 9.81
N GLN A 382 -35.06 -3.59 9.04
CA GLN A 382 -34.52 -4.84 9.59
C GLN A 382 -33.37 -4.55 10.56
N LEU A 383 -32.42 -3.70 10.16
CA LEU A 383 -31.30 -3.33 11.01
C LEU A 383 -31.76 -2.65 12.31
N ARG A 384 -32.70 -1.70 12.23
CA ARG A 384 -33.27 -1.03 13.41
C ARG A 384 -34.08 -1.94 14.31
N SER A 385 -34.75 -2.94 13.75
CA SER A 385 -35.52 -3.94 14.49
C SER A 385 -34.62 -4.97 15.21
N THR A 386 -33.34 -5.03 14.85
CA THR A 386 -32.39 -6.01 15.41
C THR A 386 -32.14 -5.70 16.89
N PRO A 387 -32.30 -6.68 17.80
CA PRO A 387 -32.02 -6.49 19.23
C PRO A 387 -30.55 -6.06 19.47
N GLY A 388 -30.35 -5.02 20.29
CA GLY A 388 -29.04 -4.39 20.52
C GLY A 388 -28.75 -3.16 19.64
N PHE A 389 -29.57 -2.90 18.62
CA PHE A 389 -29.38 -1.74 17.73
C PHE A 389 -29.40 -0.41 18.49
N LYS A 390 -30.26 -0.23 19.50
CA LYS A 390 -30.33 1.02 20.28
C LYS A 390 -29.02 1.37 20.97
N ASP A 391 -28.35 0.37 21.54
CA ASP A 391 -27.07 0.57 22.24
C ASP A 391 -25.95 0.83 21.24
N TYR A 392 -25.93 0.10 20.13
CA TYR A 392 -25.03 0.38 19.01
C TYR A 392 -25.22 1.81 18.46
N ASP A 393 -26.46 2.23 18.25
CA ASP A 393 -26.80 3.55 17.70
C ASP A 393 -26.34 4.68 18.64
N ALA A 394 -26.50 4.50 19.96
CA ALA A 394 -25.97 5.42 20.96
C ALA A 394 -24.42 5.54 20.86
N ARG A 395 -23.70 4.41 20.71
CA ARG A 395 -22.23 4.41 20.53
C ARG A 395 -21.82 5.12 19.25
N ARG A 396 -22.51 4.83 18.14
CA ARG A 396 -22.30 5.45 16.83
C ARG A 396 -22.50 6.97 16.89
N VAL A 397 -23.58 7.44 17.49
CA VAL A 397 -23.87 8.88 17.65
C VAL A 397 -22.83 9.56 18.53
N ALA A 398 -22.41 8.93 19.64
CA ALA A 398 -21.38 9.48 20.51
C ALA A 398 -20.04 9.68 19.78
N LEU A 399 -19.66 8.71 18.93
CA LEU A 399 -18.47 8.83 18.08
C LEU A 399 -18.60 10.00 17.08
N CYS A 400 -19.74 10.11 16.39
CA CYS A 400 -20.00 11.19 15.44
C CYS A 400 -19.91 12.57 16.11
N ASN A 401 -20.56 12.74 17.27
CA ASN A 401 -20.50 13.98 18.05
C ASN A 401 -19.07 14.32 18.48
N LYS A 402 -18.28 13.32 18.88
CA LYS A 402 -16.87 13.52 19.21
C LYS A 402 -16.04 13.99 18.01
N GLN A 403 -16.28 13.43 16.82
CA GLN A 403 -15.59 13.83 15.58
C GLN A 403 -15.94 15.27 15.16
N LEU A 404 -17.21 15.65 15.28
CA LEU A 404 -17.67 17.02 15.04
C LEU A 404 -17.05 18.02 16.03
N GLY A 405 -17.07 17.70 17.32
CA GLY A 405 -16.46 18.52 18.37
C GLY A 405 -14.94 18.69 18.21
N ALA A 406 -14.26 17.68 17.67
CA ALA A 406 -12.84 17.72 17.38
C ALA A 406 -12.47 18.47 16.09
N LYS A 407 -13.45 19.04 15.35
CA LYS A 407 -13.25 19.68 14.03
C LYS A 407 -12.52 18.78 13.01
N VAL A 408 -12.65 17.46 13.13
CA VAL A 408 -12.14 16.51 12.14
C VAL A 408 -13.15 16.46 10.97
N SER A 409 -13.29 17.59 10.27
CA SER A 409 -14.16 17.76 9.10
C SER A 409 -13.31 17.94 7.86
N ALA A 410 -12.64 16.87 7.44
CA ALA A 410 -12.09 16.78 6.08
C ALA A 410 -12.79 15.70 5.23
N HIS A 411 -13.62 14.82 5.84
CA HIS A 411 -14.30 13.72 5.14
C HIS A 411 -15.79 13.56 5.45
N ALA A 412 -16.40 14.47 6.21
CA ALA A 412 -17.84 14.44 6.54
C ALA A 412 -18.78 14.74 5.34
N THR A 413 -18.24 14.96 4.14
CA THR A 413 -18.99 15.23 2.90
C THR A 413 -19.29 14.00 2.05
N ARG A 414 -18.92 12.78 2.48
CA ARG A 414 -19.63 11.59 1.97
C ARG A 414 -20.96 11.52 2.71
N THR A 415 -22.04 11.78 1.98
CA THR A 415 -23.43 11.54 2.40
C THR A 415 -23.52 10.29 3.27
N PHE A 416 -23.78 10.49 4.57
CA PHE A 416 -23.93 9.43 5.55
C PHE A 416 -25.27 8.75 5.31
N THR A 417 -25.25 7.63 4.59
CA THR A 417 -26.38 6.72 4.44
C THR A 417 -26.25 5.64 5.50
N GLU A 418 -27.37 5.16 6.05
CA GLU A 418 -27.40 4.22 7.17
C GLU A 418 -26.92 2.80 6.83
N GLY A 419 -26.05 2.66 5.83
CA GLY A 419 -25.55 1.37 5.34
C GLY A 419 -26.62 0.55 4.62
N ALA A 420 -27.89 0.61 4.99
CA ALA A 420 -28.98 0.04 4.21
C ALA A 420 -29.61 1.15 3.36
N GLU A 421 -29.40 1.14 2.04
CA GLU A 421 -29.98 2.19 1.20
C GLU A 421 -31.52 2.04 1.06
N ASP A 422 -32.27 3.13 1.28
CA ASP A 422 -33.65 3.30 0.80
C ASP A 422 -33.75 3.32 -0.76
N ARG A 423 -32.62 3.37 -1.47
CA ARG A 423 -32.56 3.57 -2.92
C ARG A 423 -33.04 2.39 -3.76
N GLN A 424 -33.30 1.22 -3.16
CA GLN A 424 -33.96 0.14 -3.88
C GLN A 424 -35.45 0.43 -4.16
N TRP A 425 -36.04 1.49 -3.60
CA TRP A 425 -37.45 1.78 -3.85
C TRP A 425 -37.73 2.21 -5.30
N GLN A 426 -36.83 2.89 -6.03
CA GLN A 426 -37.17 3.36 -7.39
C GLN A 426 -37.23 2.24 -8.46
N ARG A 427 -36.65 1.07 -8.21
CA ARG A 427 -36.80 -0.09 -9.12
C ARG A 427 -38.08 -0.89 -8.88
N TYR A 428 -38.67 -0.78 -7.69
CA TYR A 428 -39.92 -1.48 -7.33
C TYR A 428 -41.14 -0.54 -7.20
N ALA A 429 -40.93 0.77 -7.10
CA ALA A 429 -41.98 1.79 -6.99
C ALA A 429 -42.44 2.35 -8.33
N THR A 430 -41.68 2.15 -9.42
CA THR A 430 -42.24 2.27 -10.76
C THR A 430 -43.02 1.00 -11.05
N GLY A 431 -44.25 0.95 -10.55
CA GLY A 431 -45.21 -0.07 -10.96
C GLY A 431 -45.37 -0.06 -12.48
N GLN A 432 -44.69 -0.97 -13.16
CA GLN A 432 -45.21 -1.59 -14.37
C GLN A 432 -45.82 -2.93 -13.97
N GLY A 433 -46.98 -2.83 -13.31
CA GLY A 433 -47.93 -3.91 -13.12
C GLY A 433 -49.33 -3.36 -13.40
N GLY A 434 -49.87 -3.70 -14.56
CA GLY A 434 -51.21 -3.32 -15.04
C GLY A 434 -51.12 -2.82 -16.49
N GLY A 435 -51.59 -3.51 -17.53
CA GLY A 435 -52.75 -4.37 -17.63
C GLY A 435 -53.70 -3.74 -18.64
N SER A 436 -53.70 -4.22 -19.88
CA SER A 436 -54.75 -3.95 -20.87
C SER A 436 -55.27 -5.30 -21.37
N GLY A 437 -56.52 -5.60 -21.04
CA GLY A 437 -57.14 -6.89 -21.29
C GLY A 437 -57.68 -7.11 -22.71
N GLY A 438 -57.87 -8.40 -22.99
CA GLY A 438 -58.94 -8.99 -23.82
C GLY A 438 -58.75 -8.98 -25.36
N PRO A 439 -59.37 -9.93 -26.10
CA PRO A 439 -60.51 -10.76 -25.68
C PRO A 439 -60.37 -12.28 -25.86
N SER A 440 -61.28 -12.95 -25.17
CA SER A 440 -61.85 -14.27 -25.41
C SER A 440 -62.08 -14.66 -26.88
N GLY A 441 -61.95 -15.96 -27.17
CA GLY A 441 -62.51 -16.60 -28.36
C GLY A 441 -61.95 -18.01 -28.55
N GLY A 442 -62.77 -19.04 -28.33
CA GLY A 442 -62.35 -20.44 -28.29
C GLY A 442 -62.16 -21.10 -29.65
N GLY A 443 -61.86 -22.40 -29.63
CA GLY A 443 -61.90 -23.22 -30.85
C GLY A 443 -60.97 -24.42 -30.85
N ARG A 444 -61.47 -25.53 -30.29
CA ARG A 444 -61.11 -26.94 -30.54
C ARG A 444 -59.79 -27.47 -30.00
#